data_AF-A0A920RVX3-F1
#
_entry.id   AF-A0A920RVX3-F1
#
_cell.length_a   1.000
_cell.length_b   1.000
_cell.length_c   1.000
_cell.angle_alpha   90.00
_cell.angle_beta   90.00
_cell.angle_gamma   90.00
#
_symmetry.space_group_name_H-M   'P 1'
#
loop_
_entity.id
_entity.type
_entity.pdbx_description
1 polymer ?
#
loop_
_entity_poly.entity_id
_entity_poly.type
_entity_poly.pdbx_seq_one_letter_code
_entity_poly.pdbx_strand_id
1 'polypeptide(L)'
;MSEDLYLEQLKLGPMENFIYILGSQTTREVALIDPAWEIDLLLDHLKKNDLKLCSILVTHYHPDHIGGGMMGQSIPGIAEIMDKQPVKIYVNKHEAEGVKKVTGAL
;
A
#
# COMPACT_ATOMS: atom_id res chain seq x y z
N MET A 1 10.04 -7.65 -21.54
CA MET A 1 9.85 -6.94 -20.26
C MET A 1 10.45 -5.55 -20.44
N SER A 2 9.78 -4.50 -19.99
CA SER A 2 10.38 -3.15 -20.00
C SER A 2 11.68 -3.19 -19.18
N GLU A 3 12.77 -2.66 -19.71
CA GLU A 3 14.05 -2.56 -18.99
C GLU A 3 13.94 -1.64 -17.76
N ASP A 4 12.91 -0.80 -17.70
CA ASP A 4 12.70 0.14 -16.60
C ASP A 4 11.73 -0.37 -15.51
N LEU A 5 11.11 -1.54 -15.68
CA LEU A 5 10.12 -2.02 -14.70
C LEU A 5 10.78 -2.40 -13.37
N TYR A 6 10.40 -1.73 -12.28
CA TYR A 6 10.64 -2.21 -10.91
C TYR A 6 9.40 -2.98 -10.45
N LEU A 7 9.58 -4.25 -10.07
CA LEU A 7 8.53 -5.07 -9.48
C LEU A 7 9.11 -5.92 -8.37
N GLU A 8 8.57 -5.77 -7.17
CA GLU A 8 8.92 -6.56 -6.00
C GLU A 8 7.66 -6.98 -5.25
N GLN A 9 7.65 -8.21 -4.74
CA GLN A 9 6.58 -8.75 -3.92
C GLN A 9 7.12 -8.98 -2.51
N LEU A 10 6.40 -8.48 -1.51
CA LEU A 10 6.70 -8.69 -0.10
C LEU A 10 5.52 -9.38 0.56
N LYS A 11 5.80 -10.47 1.27
CA LYS A 11 4.80 -11.13 2.12
C LYS A 11 4.85 -10.51 3.51
N LEU A 12 3.85 -9.71 3.85
CA LEU A 12 3.74 -8.99 5.12
C LEU A 12 2.46 -9.43 5.83
N GLY A 13 2.50 -9.54 7.15
CA GLY A 13 1.37 -9.97 7.96
C GLY A 13 0.98 -11.45 7.78
N PRO A 14 -0.20 -11.82 8.32
CA PRO A 14 -0.74 -13.16 8.25
C PRO A 14 -1.44 -13.45 6.91
N MET A 15 -2.08 -14.63 6.80
CA MET A 15 -3.02 -14.97 5.72
C MET A 15 -2.46 -14.97 4.29
N GLU A 16 -1.14 -15.17 4.12
CA GLU A 16 -0.51 -15.07 2.79
C GLU A 16 -0.77 -13.71 2.12
N ASN A 17 -0.77 -12.62 2.90
CA ASN A 17 -0.91 -11.28 2.34
C ASN A 17 0.38 -10.87 1.60
N PHE A 18 0.21 -10.43 0.36
CA PHE A 18 1.29 -9.96 -0.50
C PHE A 18 1.06 -8.51 -0.92
N ILE A 19 2.04 -7.68 -0.59
CA ILE A 19 2.14 -6.29 -1.01
C ILE A 19 3.07 -6.25 -2.21
N TYR A 20 2.74 -5.42 -3.20
CA TYR A 20 3.60 -5.23 -4.37
C TYR A 20 4.13 -3.81 -4.42
N ILE A 21 5.40 -3.70 -4.78
CA ILE A 21 6.05 -2.43 -5.11
C ILE A 21 6.22 -2.41 -6.62
N LEU A 22 5.57 -1.45 -7.27
CA LEU A 22 5.54 -1.33 -8.73
C LEU A 22 6.01 0.06 -9.16
N GLY A 23 6.97 0.15 -10.07
CA GLY A 23 7.43 1.45 -10.55
C GLY A 23 8.56 1.40 -11.56
N SER A 24 9.44 2.39 -11.48
CA SER A 24 10.52 2.62 -12.43
C SER A 24 11.90 2.42 -11.77
N GLN A 25 12.77 1.63 -12.39
CA GLN A 25 14.15 1.43 -11.94
C GLN A 25 14.99 2.69 -12.11
N THR A 26 14.72 3.49 -13.14
CA THR A 26 15.46 4.71 -13.48
C THR A 26 15.09 5.88 -12.58
N THR A 27 13.79 6.16 -12.41
CA THR A 27 13.34 7.32 -11.61
C THR A 27 13.29 7.02 -10.11
N ARG A 28 13.23 5.72 -9.78
CA ARG A 28 12.96 5.18 -8.44
C ARG A 28 11.58 5.49 -7.88
N GLU A 29 10.69 6.08 -8.67
CA GLU A 29 9.31 6.32 -8.26
C GLU A 29 8.52 5.01 -8.29
N VAL A 30 7.82 4.72 -7.19
CA VAL A 30 7.05 3.49 -7.01
C VAL A 30 5.68 3.77 -6.41
N ALA A 31 4.73 2.91 -6.78
CA ALA A 31 3.46 2.75 -6.10
C ALA A 31 3.48 1.49 -5.24
N LEU A 32 2.80 1.56 -4.09
CA LEU A 32 2.46 0.39 -3.30
C LEU A 32 1.09 -0.15 -3.73
N ILE A 33 0.95 -1.46 -3.84
CA ILE A 33 -0.33 -2.12 -4.10
C ILE A 33 -0.76 -2.82 -2.81
N ASP A 34 -1.95 -2.46 -2.33
CA ASP A 34 -2.59 -3.02 -1.13
C ASP A 34 -1.66 -3.10 0.11
N PRO A 35 -1.14 -1.98 0.63
CA PRO A 35 -0.26 -2.02 1.78
C PRO A 35 -1.04 -2.17 3.10
N ALA A 36 -0.74 -3.22 3.86
CA ALA A 36 -1.25 -3.47 5.21
C ALA A 36 -0.20 -4.11 6.13
N TRP A 37 -0.50 -4.18 7.43
CA TRP A 37 0.28 -4.86 8.49
C TRP A 37 1.57 -4.15 8.92
N GLU A 38 2.76 -4.53 8.44
CA GLU A 38 4.03 -3.97 8.92
C GLU A 38 4.44 -2.69 8.17
N ILE A 39 3.68 -1.60 8.33
CA ILE A 39 3.86 -0.33 7.59
C ILE A 39 5.23 0.31 7.80
N ASP A 40 5.75 0.33 9.03
CA ASP A 40 7.09 0.87 9.30
C ASP A 40 8.18 0.07 8.58
N LEU A 41 8.08 -1.26 8.59
CA LEU A 41 9.02 -2.13 7.87
C LEU A 41 8.95 -1.89 6.36
N LEU A 42 7.75 -1.71 5.82
CA LEU A 42 7.54 -1.41 4.40
C LEU A 42 8.16 -0.06 4.01
N LEU A 43 7.93 1.00 4.78
CA LEU A 43 8.50 2.33 4.49
C LEU A 43 10.02 2.35 4.67
N ASP A 44 10.55 1.65 5.68
CA ASP A 44 12.00 1.47 5.86
C ASP A 44 12.62 0.68 4.71
N HIS A 45 11.92 -0.33 4.17
CA HIS A 45 12.35 -1.06 2.98
C HIS A 45 12.43 -0.14 1.76
N LEU A 46 11.42 0.71 1.52
CA LEU A 46 11.47 1.69 0.43
C LEU A 46 12.66 2.63 0.59
N LYS A 47 12.87 3.17 1.79
CA LYS A 47 13.98 4.09 2.10
C LYS A 47 15.35 3.43 1.91
N LYS A 48 15.53 2.20 2.42
CA LYS A 48 16.79 1.45 2.31
C LYS A 48 17.17 1.16 0.85
N ASN A 49 16.16 0.96 0.01
CA ASN A 49 16.35 0.68 -1.40
C ASN A 49 16.32 1.94 -2.27
N ASP A 50 16.34 3.15 -1.70
CA ASP A 50 16.23 4.41 -2.45
C ASP A 50 15.03 4.41 -3.41
N LEU A 51 13.86 4.01 -2.91
CA LEU A 51 12.59 4.03 -3.63
C LEU A 51 11.72 5.18 -3.12
N LYS A 52 11.12 5.92 -4.04
CA LYS A 52 10.30 7.09 -3.77
C LYS A 52 8.83 6.72 -3.92
N LEU A 53 8.13 6.59 -2.80
CA LEU A 53 6.70 6.35 -2.80
C LEU A 53 5.95 7.57 -3.38
N CYS A 54 5.26 7.38 -4.51
CA CYS A 54 4.51 8.44 -5.18
C CYS A 54 2.98 8.22 -5.11
N SER A 55 2.54 6.98 -4.94
CA SER A 55 1.12 6.65 -4.85
C SER A 55 0.84 5.29 -4.24
N ILE A 56 -0.43 5.04 -3.94
CA ILE A 56 -0.96 3.74 -3.52
C ILE A 56 -2.04 3.34 -4.53
N LEU A 57 -2.03 2.07 -4.94
CA LEU A 57 -3.08 1.45 -5.72
C LEU A 57 -3.83 0.49 -4.81
N VAL A 58 -5.15 0.67 -4.69
CA VAL A 58 -6.03 -0.23 -3.94
C VAL A 58 -6.83 -1.08 -4.90
N THR A 59 -6.73 -2.40 -4.75
CA THR A 59 -7.49 -3.35 -5.58
C THR A 59 -8.94 -3.45 -5.14
N HIS A 60 -9.19 -3.56 -3.82
CA HIS A 60 -10.51 -3.69 -3.22
C HIS A 60 -10.49 -3.28 -1.73
N TYR A 61 -11.67 -3.12 -1.12
CA TYR A 61 -11.79 -2.50 0.22
C TYR A 61 -11.50 -3.40 1.44
N HIS A 62 -11.06 -4.64 1.26
CA HIS A 62 -10.95 -5.56 2.40
C HIS A 62 -9.83 -5.12 3.38
N PRO A 63 -10.15 -5.03 4.70
CA PRO A 63 -9.24 -4.44 5.69
C PRO A 63 -7.95 -5.22 5.90
N ASP A 64 -7.96 -6.54 5.68
CA ASP A 64 -6.78 -7.38 5.78
C ASP A 64 -5.73 -7.05 4.71
N HIS A 65 -6.08 -6.32 3.65
CA HIS A 65 -5.18 -5.92 2.57
C HIS A 65 -4.85 -4.43 2.52
N ILE A 66 -5.68 -3.55 3.09
CA ILE A 66 -5.43 -2.10 3.04
C ILE A 66 -5.41 -1.43 4.43
N GLY A 67 -5.50 -2.23 5.48
CA GLY A 67 -5.69 -1.79 6.85
C GLY A 67 -7.13 -1.34 7.14
N GLY A 68 -7.34 -0.80 8.34
CA GLY A 68 -8.65 -0.38 8.83
C GLY A 68 -9.25 -1.35 9.84
N GLY A 69 -10.55 -1.21 10.08
CA GLY A 69 -11.25 -1.98 11.12
C GLY A 69 -11.63 -3.39 10.68
N MET A 70 -11.19 -4.41 11.43
CA MET A 70 -11.59 -5.81 11.23
C MET A 70 -11.85 -6.50 12.58
N MET A 71 -13.04 -7.06 12.78
CA MET A 71 -13.39 -7.84 13.99
C MET A 71 -13.10 -7.11 15.32
N GLY A 72 -13.27 -5.79 15.36
CA GLY A 72 -13.00 -4.96 16.55
C GLY A 72 -11.52 -4.61 16.77
N GLN A 73 -10.64 -4.98 15.85
CA GLN A 73 -9.23 -4.59 15.85
C GLN A 73 -8.95 -3.62 14.70
N SER A 74 -7.87 -2.84 14.83
CA SER A 74 -7.36 -1.95 13.79
C SER A 74 -6.13 -2.58 13.16
N ILE A 75 -6.15 -2.73 11.84
CA ILE A 75 -5.01 -3.20 11.05
C ILE A 75 -4.29 -1.97 10.48
N PRO A 76 -2.97 -1.81 10.71
CA PRO A 76 -2.18 -0.81 10.02
C PRO A 76 -2.28 -0.91 8.49
N GLY A 77 -2.26 0.20 7.79
CA GLY A 77 -2.45 0.22 6.34
C GLY A 77 -2.38 1.60 5.73
N ILE A 78 -3.24 1.87 4.76
CA ILE A 78 -3.20 3.10 3.98
C ILE A 78 -3.38 4.36 4.85
N ALA A 79 -4.20 4.30 5.91
CA ALA A 79 -4.42 5.44 6.80
C ALA A 79 -3.13 5.84 7.52
N GLU A 80 -2.38 4.86 8.03
CA GLU A 80 -1.09 5.10 8.70
C GLU A 80 -0.02 5.61 7.72
N ILE A 81 -0.01 5.09 6.48
CA ILE A 81 0.88 5.65 5.44
C ILE A 81 0.54 7.11 5.19
N MET A 82 -0.75 7.47 5.07
CA MET A 82 -1.16 8.84 4.83
C MET A 82 -0.77 9.79 5.97
N ASP A 83 -0.80 9.33 7.21
CA ASP A 83 -0.34 10.12 8.37
C ASP A 83 1.17 10.36 8.35
N LYS A 84 1.98 9.38 7.93
CA LYS A 84 3.45 9.47 7.90
C LYS A 84 3.97 10.18 6.64
N GLN A 85 3.38 9.86 5.48
CA GLN A 85 3.79 10.35 4.17
C GLN A 85 2.58 10.44 3.24
N PRO A 86 1.92 11.62 3.16
CA PRO A 86 0.78 11.83 2.28
C PRO A 86 1.13 11.58 0.81
N VAL A 87 0.39 10.69 0.16
CA VAL A 87 0.54 10.35 -1.27
C VAL A 87 -0.83 10.18 -1.93
N LYS A 88 -0.86 10.10 -3.25
CA LYS A 88 -2.12 9.88 -3.97
C LYS A 88 -2.57 8.43 -3.79
N ILE A 89 -3.85 8.24 -3.49
CA ILE A 89 -4.50 6.92 -3.48
C ILE A 89 -5.36 6.79 -4.74
N TYR A 90 -5.13 5.73 -5.52
CA TYR A 90 -5.97 5.38 -6.66
C TYR A 90 -6.74 4.10 -6.34
N VAL A 91 -8.04 4.14 -6.59
CA VAL A 91 -8.95 3.02 -6.36
C VAL A 91 -10.03 3.04 -7.43
N ASN A 92 -10.58 1.88 -7.77
CA ASN A 92 -11.75 1.82 -8.62
C ASN A 92 -12.93 2.55 -7.95
N LYS A 93 -13.72 3.31 -8.71
CA LYS A 93 -14.90 4.04 -8.20
C LYS A 93 -15.92 3.14 -7.49
N HIS A 94 -15.98 1.86 -7.83
CA HIS A 94 -16.90 0.89 -7.21
C HIS A 94 -16.43 0.44 -5.82
N GLU A 95 -15.13 0.58 -5.54
CA GLU A 95 -14.52 0.20 -4.26
C GLU A 95 -14.29 1.41 -3.34
N ALA A 96 -14.31 2.64 -3.88
CA ALA A 96 -13.95 3.87 -3.18
C ALA A 96 -14.75 4.10 -1.88
N GLU A 97 -16.07 3.91 -1.91
CA GLU A 97 -16.92 4.04 -0.71
C GLU A 97 -16.56 3.00 0.35
N GLY A 98 -16.24 1.77 -0.06
CA GLY A 98 -15.78 0.71 0.82
C GLY A 98 -14.45 1.06 1.48
N VAL A 99 -13.48 1.51 0.69
CA VAL A 99 -12.17 1.93 1.20
C VAL A 99 -12.34 3.05 2.22
N LYS A 100 -13.09 4.11 1.89
CA LYS A 100 -13.34 5.22 2.80
C LYS A 100 -13.99 4.76 4.11
N LYS A 101 -14.96 3.85 4.04
CA LYS A 101 -15.64 3.32 5.21
C LYS A 101 -14.72 2.48 6.11
N VAL A 102 -13.85 1.67 5.51
CA VAL A 102 -13.01 0.71 6.22
C VAL A 102 -11.79 1.37 6.85
N THR A 103 -11.16 2.30 6.12
CA THR A 103 -9.87 2.88 6.50
C THR A 103 -9.99 4.29 7.06
N GLY A 104 -11.10 4.99 6.77
CA GLY A 104 -11.22 6.43 7.01
C GLY A 104 -10.33 7.29 6.10
N ALA A 105 -9.50 6.68 5.27
CA ALA A 105 -8.62 7.34 4.33
C ALA A 105 -9.29 7.35 2.94
N LEU A 106 -9.72 8.54 2.52
CA LEU A 106 -10.08 9.00 1.15
C LEU A 106 -10.84 10.33 1.22
#